data_AF-A0AAX2UJL1-F1
#
_entry.id   AF-A0AAX2UJL1-F1
#
_cell.length_a   1.000
_cell.length_b   1.000
_cell.length_c   1.000
_cell.angle_alpha   90.00
_cell.angle_beta   90.00
_cell.angle_gamma   90.00
#
_symmetry.space_group_name_H-M   'P 1'
#
loop_
_entity.id
_entity.type
_entity.pdbx_description
1 polymer ?
#
loop_
_entity_poly.entity_id
_entity_poly.type
_entity_poly.pdbx_seq_one_letter_code
_entity_poly.pdbx_strand_id
1 'polypeptide(L)'
;MTHIKNFKQALIKGEVVFILTKVSKGGMQRSFKVLYYHKKQFNPIPLDIAKSVGDGLDKSGDIKIKGCGMDMSFALWLEIVRYFKLNYQELGQNFKAYISFEEFMQCNSHMQEVVNLNNEVAL
;
A
#
# COMPACT_ATOMS: atom_id res chain seq x y z
N MET A 1 -3.66 -16.22 10.83
CA MET A 1 -4.75 -15.31 11.25
C MET A 1 -4.28 -13.93 11.73
N THR A 2 -3.18 -13.82 12.50
CA THR A 2 -2.71 -12.55 13.09
C THR A 2 -2.36 -11.45 12.05
N HIS A 3 -1.72 -11.81 10.93
CA HIS A 3 -1.31 -10.83 9.91
C HIS A 3 -2.49 -10.15 9.18
N ILE A 4 -3.58 -10.88 8.90
CA ILE A 4 -4.78 -10.32 8.28
C ILE A 4 -5.46 -9.34 9.24
N LYS A 5 -5.54 -9.68 10.53
CA LYS A 5 -6.10 -8.77 11.55
C LYS A 5 -5.28 -7.49 11.67
N ASN A 6 -3.95 -7.61 11.69
CA ASN A 6 -3.06 -6.45 11.76
C ASN A 6 -3.19 -5.56 10.52
N PHE A 7 -3.24 -6.17 9.33
CA PHE A 7 -3.47 -5.43 8.09
C PHE A 7 -4.82 -4.70 8.10
N LYS A 8 -5.92 -5.37 8.52
CA LYS A 8 -7.24 -4.73 8.64
C LYS A 8 -7.22 -3.53 9.59
N GLN A 9 -6.54 -3.66 10.74
CA GLN A 9 -6.41 -2.56 11.69
C GLN A 9 -5.60 -1.40 11.12
N ALA A 10 -4.49 -1.68 10.43
CA ALA A 10 -3.69 -0.65 9.77
C ALA A 10 -4.49 0.05 8.66
N LEU A 11 -5.28 -0.69 7.88
CA LEU A 11 -6.18 -0.14 6.86
C LEU A 11 -7.19 0.84 7.47
N ILE A 12 -7.86 0.43 8.55
CA ILE A 12 -8.80 1.28 9.31
C ILE A 12 -8.14 2.57 9.79
N LYS A 13 -6.86 2.50 10.21
CA LYS A 13 -6.11 3.66 10.72
C LYS A 13 -5.50 4.55 9.64
N GLY A 14 -5.57 4.18 8.35
CA GLY A 14 -4.86 4.89 7.28
C GLY A 14 -3.35 4.63 7.28
N GLU A 15 -2.90 3.53 7.87
CA GLU A 15 -1.49 3.12 7.98
C GLU A 15 -1.07 2.16 6.84
N VAL A 16 -1.86 2.08 5.77
CA VAL A 16 -1.55 1.33 4.54
C VAL A 16 -1.04 2.29 3.47
N VAL A 17 0.04 1.90 2.81
CA VAL A 17 0.67 2.67 1.74
C VAL A 17 0.63 1.87 0.43
N PHE A 18 0.43 2.60 -0.66
CA PHE A 18 0.41 2.09 -2.03
C PHE A 18 1.58 2.72 -2.78
N ILE A 19 2.50 1.90 -3.28
CA ILE A 19 3.69 2.38 -3.98
C ILE A 19 3.59 1.90 -5.41
N LEU A 20 3.53 2.83 -6.36
CA LEU A 20 3.55 2.50 -7.78
C LEU A 20 4.92 1.90 -8.15
N THR A 21 4.92 0.69 -8.68
CA THR A 21 6.16 -0.01 -9.08
C THR A 21 6.29 -0.16 -10.58
N LYS A 22 5.16 -0.17 -11.31
CA LYS A 22 5.16 -0.31 -12.76
C LYS A 22 3.95 0.31 -13.41
N VAL A 23 4.15 0.90 -14.58
CA VAL A 23 3.10 1.32 -15.51
C VAL A 23 3.30 0.56 -16.83
N SER A 24 2.24 0.01 -17.39
CA SER A 24 2.30 -0.63 -18.72
C SER A 24 2.48 0.42 -19.82
N LYS A 25 3.00 0.01 -21.00
CA LYS A 25 3.24 0.91 -22.13
C LYS A 25 2.00 1.72 -22.55
N GLY A 26 0.81 1.11 -22.45
CA GLY A 26 -0.47 1.78 -22.77
C GLY A 26 -1.09 2.54 -21.60
N GLY A 27 -0.45 2.59 -20.43
CA GLY A 27 -0.96 3.28 -19.23
C GLY A 27 -2.18 2.61 -18.56
N MET A 28 -2.81 1.64 -19.23
CA MET A 28 -4.06 0.99 -18.78
C MET A 28 -3.87 -0.02 -17.64
N GLN A 29 -2.64 -0.34 -17.28
CA GLN A 29 -2.34 -1.25 -16.18
C GLN A 29 -1.21 -0.67 -15.34
N ARG A 30 -1.41 -0.67 -14.03
CA ARG A 30 -0.39 -0.31 -13.05
C ARG A 30 -0.16 -1.47 -12.09
N SER A 31 1.03 -1.53 -11.51
CA SER A 31 1.38 -2.49 -10.45
C SER A 31 1.75 -1.70 -9.19
N PHE A 32 1.19 -2.12 -8.06
CA PHE A 32 1.37 -1.48 -6.78
C PHE A 32 1.93 -2.45 -5.76
N LYS A 33 3.00 -2.02 -5.08
CA LYS A 33 3.43 -2.62 -3.83
C LYS A 33 2.59 -2.05 -2.70
N VAL A 34 1.95 -2.93 -1.93
CA VAL A 34 1.08 -2.53 -0.81
C VAL A 34 1.73 -2.96 0.49
N LEU A 35 2.01 -1.99 1.36
CA LEU A 35 2.61 -2.21 2.66
C LEU A 35 1.71 -1.63 3.76
N TYR A 36 1.81 -2.16 4.96
CA TYR A 36 1.14 -1.61 6.15
C TYR A 36 2.13 -1.41 7.28
N TYR A 37 1.99 -0.30 7.99
CA TYR A 37 2.80 0.00 9.16
C TYR A 37 2.24 -0.72 10.38
N HIS A 38 3.10 -1.47 11.07
CA HIS A 38 2.73 -2.14 12.31
C HIS A 38 3.99 -2.40 13.13
N LYS A 39 3.96 -2.08 14.43
CA LYS A 39 5.09 -2.29 15.35
C LYS A 39 6.41 -1.71 14.82
N LYS A 40 6.38 -0.45 14.40
CA LYS A 40 7.56 0.30 13.91
C LYS A 40 8.19 -0.21 12.61
N GLN A 41 7.49 -1.04 11.84
CA GLN A 41 7.99 -1.54 10.57
C GLN A 41 6.87 -1.59 9.52
N PHE A 42 7.26 -1.43 8.25
CA PHE A 42 6.39 -1.72 7.12
C PHE A 42 6.44 -3.20 6.78
N ASN A 43 5.25 -3.81 6.69
CA ASN A 43 5.08 -5.21 6.36
C ASN A 43 4.31 -5.32 5.04
N PRO A 44 4.56 -6.34 4.21
CA PRO A 44 3.79 -6.56 2.99
C PRO A 44 2.34 -6.95 3.31
N ILE A 45 1.42 -6.54 2.44
CA ILE A 45 0.04 -7.04 2.45
C ILE A 45 0.01 -8.58 2.54
N PRO A 46 -0.85 -9.18 3.38
CA PRO A 46 -1.01 -10.63 3.41
C PRO A 46 -1.34 -11.21 2.03
N LEU A 47 -0.62 -12.26 1.64
CA LEU A 47 -0.69 -12.84 0.30
C LEU A 47 -2.11 -13.24 -0.13
N ASP A 48 -2.91 -13.79 0.78
CA ASP A 48 -4.29 -14.20 0.49
C ASP A 48 -5.17 -13.01 0.09
N ILE A 49 -4.94 -11.85 0.71
CA ILE A 49 -5.63 -10.60 0.35
C ILE A 49 -5.11 -10.13 -1.00
N ALA A 50 -3.78 -10.08 -1.19
CA ALA A 50 -3.16 -9.62 -2.42
C ALA A 50 -3.61 -10.41 -3.66
N LYS A 51 -3.85 -11.72 -3.51
CA LYS A 51 -4.41 -12.57 -4.57
C LYS A 51 -5.89 -12.32 -4.84
N SER A 52 -6.62 -11.82 -3.85
CA SER A 52 -8.08 -11.63 -3.90
C SER A 52 -8.50 -10.22 -4.33
N VAL A 53 -7.54 -9.31 -4.47
CA VAL A 53 -7.77 -7.91 -4.88
C VAL A 53 -6.94 -7.61 -6.12
N GLY A 54 -7.43 -6.70 -6.95
CA GLY A 54 -6.87 -6.32 -8.23
C GLY A 54 -7.07 -7.35 -9.34
N ASP A 55 -6.35 -7.13 -10.44
CA ASP A 55 -6.29 -7.98 -11.64
C ASP A 55 -5.17 -9.03 -11.55
N GLY A 56 -4.91 -9.50 -10.34
CA GLY A 56 -3.87 -10.48 -9.99
C GLY A 56 -2.49 -9.88 -9.75
N LEU A 57 -1.50 -10.75 -9.55
CA LEU A 57 -0.14 -10.35 -9.18
C LEU A 57 0.81 -10.29 -10.38
N ASP A 58 1.84 -9.45 -10.30
CA ASP A 58 2.98 -9.49 -11.21
C ASP A 58 4.07 -10.50 -10.73
N LYS A 59 5.20 -10.55 -11.45
CA LYS A 59 6.30 -11.49 -11.12
C LYS A 59 7.00 -11.16 -9.80
N SER A 60 6.89 -9.93 -9.32
CA SER A 60 7.45 -9.44 -8.06
C SER A 60 6.49 -9.65 -6.88
N GLY A 61 5.25 -10.10 -7.14
CA GLY A 61 4.20 -10.22 -6.15
C GLY A 61 3.44 -8.91 -5.90
N ASP A 62 3.64 -7.88 -6.73
CA ASP A 62 2.92 -6.62 -6.65
C ASP A 62 1.53 -6.76 -7.30
N ILE A 63 0.57 -5.99 -6.80
CA ILE A 63 -0.83 -6.10 -7.22
C ILE A 63 -1.04 -5.30 -8.49
N LYS A 64 -1.52 -5.96 -9.55
CA LYS A 64 -1.90 -5.29 -10.80
C LYS A 64 -3.31 -4.76 -10.68
N ILE A 65 -3.54 -3.59 -11.26
CA ILE A 65 -4.87 -3.01 -11.42
C ILE A 65 -4.96 -2.42 -12.83
N LYS A 66 -6.11 -2.62 -13.48
CA LYS A 66 -6.42 -2.10 -14.80
C LYS A 66 -7.46 -0.99 -14.71
N GLY A 67 -7.36 -0.02 -15.60
CA GLY A 67 -8.38 1.03 -15.68
C GLY A 67 -8.04 2.13 -16.67
N CYS A 68 -8.98 3.04 -16.84
CA CYS A 68 -8.84 4.27 -17.62
C CYS A 68 -9.40 5.43 -16.79
N GLY A 69 -8.65 6.54 -16.66
CA GLY A 69 -9.17 7.81 -16.13
C GLY A 69 -9.39 7.94 -14.61
N MET A 70 -9.27 6.88 -13.79
CA MET A 70 -9.35 6.98 -12.31
C MET A 70 -7.96 6.85 -11.66
N ASP A 71 -7.80 7.43 -10.47
CA ASP A 71 -6.65 7.12 -9.61
C ASP A 71 -6.69 5.62 -9.27
N MET A 72 -5.84 4.85 -9.95
CA MET A 72 -5.78 3.40 -9.81
C MET A 72 -5.37 2.95 -8.41
N SER A 73 -4.69 3.80 -7.63
CA SER A 73 -4.39 3.50 -6.23
C SER A 73 -5.66 3.58 -5.36
N PHE A 74 -6.56 4.53 -5.65
CA PHE A 74 -7.89 4.58 -5.03
C PHE A 74 -8.76 3.39 -5.43
N ALA A 75 -8.74 2.99 -6.70
CA ALA A 75 -9.48 1.81 -7.17
C ALA A 75 -9.04 0.54 -6.40
N LEU A 76 -7.73 0.32 -6.28
CA LEU A 76 -7.19 -0.80 -5.51
C LEU A 76 -7.53 -0.70 -4.02
N TRP A 77 -7.47 0.51 -3.44
CA TRP A 77 -7.89 0.72 -2.06
C TRP A 77 -9.36 0.35 -1.83
N LEU A 78 -10.26 0.75 -2.73
CA LEU A 78 -11.68 0.39 -2.65
C LEU A 78 -11.91 -1.12 -2.70
N GLU A 79 -11.15 -1.85 -3.53
CA GLU A 79 -11.25 -3.30 -3.58
C GLU A 79 -10.82 -3.96 -2.26
N ILE A 80 -9.77 -3.45 -1.62
CA ILE A 80 -9.33 -3.90 -0.30
C ILE A 80 -10.39 -3.60 0.78
N VAL A 81 -10.97 -2.39 0.77
CA VAL A 81 -12.06 -2.01 1.69
C VAL A 81 -13.26 -2.95 1.53
N ARG A 82 -13.64 -3.26 0.27
CA ARG A 82 -14.71 -4.22 -0.05
C ARG A 82 -14.40 -5.64 0.40
N TYR A 83 -13.17 -6.11 0.21
CA TYR A 83 -12.72 -7.42 0.69
C TYR A 83 -12.97 -7.58 2.20
N PHE A 84 -12.74 -6.53 2.98
CA PHE A 84 -12.98 -6.54 4.43
C PHE A 84 -14.40 -6.19 4.86
N LYS A 85 -15.30 -5.88 3.91
CA LYS A 85 -16.67 -5.42 4.16
C LYS A 85 -16.72 -4.23 5.13
N LEU A 86 -15.80 -3.29 4.95
CA LEU A 86 -15.71 -2.08 5.77
C LEU A 86 -16.59 -0.96 5.19
N ASN A 87 -17.24 -0.22 6.07
CA ASN A 87 -18.00 0.99 5.74
C ASN A 87 -17.10 2.22 5.81
N TYR A 88 -17.43 3.27 5.04
CA TYR A 88 -16.64 4.51 4.99
C TYR A 88 -16.46 5.19 6.36
N GLN A 89 -17.46 5.05 7.25
CA GLN A 89 -17.42 5.56 8.63
C GLN A 89 -16.39 4.86 9.52
N GLU A 90 -15.95 3.65 9.15
CA GLU A 90 -14.95 2.89 9.89
C GLU A 90 -13.51 3.24 9.49
N LEU A 91 -13.31 4.15 8.52
CA LEU A 91 -12.00 4.49 7.97
C LEU A 91 -11.55 5.83 8.54
N GLY A 92 -10.44 5.81 9.29
CA GLY A 92 -9.93 6.99 10.00
C GLY A 92 -9.38 8.07 9.08
N GLN A 93 -8.87 7.71 7.89
CA GLN A 93 -8.30 8.62 6.88
C GLN A 93 -8.32 7.98 5.47
N ASN A 94 -8.07 8.80 4.44
CA ASN A 94 -7.72 8.31 3.11
C ASN A 94 -6.35 7.59 3.12
N PHE A 95 -6.17 6.65 2.20
CA PHE A 95 -4.92 5.94 1.98
C PHE A 95 -3.80 6.86 1.49
N LYS A 96 -2.54 6.43 1.65
CA LYS A 96 -1.36 7.12 1.13
C LYS A 96 -0.85 6.42 -0.11
N ALA A 97 -0.62 7.17 -1.19
CA ALA A 97 -0.03 6.66 -2.41
C ALA A 97 1.26 7.40 -2.75
N TYR A 98 2.21 6.67 -3.34
CA TYR A 98 3.51 7.15 -3.78
C TYR A 98 3.73 6.70 -5.23
N ILE A 99 4.32 7.57 -6.05
CA ILE A 99 4.64 7.31 -7.46
C ILE A 99 5.89 6.43 -7.64
N SER A 100 6.71 6.27 -6.60
CA SER A 100 7.87 5.36 -6.60
C SER A 100 8.30 4.95 -5.19
N PHE A 101 9.22 3.99 -5.09
CA PHE A 101 9.79 3.56 -3.81
C PHE A 101 10.70 4.64 -3.20
N GLU A 102 11.42 5.37 -4.04
CA GLU A 102 12.27 6.50 -3.64
C GLU A 102 11.45 7.61 -2.98
N GLU A 103 10.31 7.98 -3.58
CA GLU A 103 9.40 8.96 -2.99
C GLU A 103 8.83 8.47 -1.66
N PHE A 104 8.46 7.18 -1.57
CA PHE A 104 8.03 6.58 -0.31
C PHE A 104 9.10 6.73 0.79
N MET A 105 10.37 6.44 0.49
CA MET A 105 11.46 6.58 1.44
C MET A 105 11.70 8.04 1.86
N GLN A 106 11.55 8.98 0.93
CA GLN A 106 11.80 10.42 1.14
C GLN A 106 10.64 11.15 1.85
N CYS A 107 9.40 10.70 1.65
CA CYS A 107 8.22 11.47 2.07
C CYS A 107 7.40 10.80 3.18
N ASN A 108 7.54 9.48 3.40
CA ASN A 108 6.82 8.84 4.47
C ASN A 108 7.43 9.19 5.84
N SER A 109 6.62 9.73 6.76
CA SER A 109 7.07 10.16 8.08
C SER A 109 7.81 9.06 8.86
N HIS A 110 7.32 7.82 8.83
CA HIS A 110 7.96 6.72 9.52
C HIS A 110 9.29 6.32 8.87
N MET A 111 9.43 6.49 7.56
CA MET A 111 10.71 6.25 6.88
C MET A 111 11.72 7.38 7.14
N GLN A 112 11.26 8.63 7.19
CA GLN A 112 12.10 9.77 7.52
C GLN A 112 12.66 9.68 8.94
N GLU A 113 11.86 9.24 9.92
CA GLU A 113 12.35 8.93 11.28
C GLU A 113 13.49 7.90 11.26
N VAL A 114 13.36 6.83 10.48
CA VAL A 114 14.40 5.79 10.35
C VAL A 114 15.65 6.32 9.66
N VAL A 115 15.50 7.10 8.59
CA VAL A 115 16.64 7.70 7.86
C VAL A 115 17.41 8.68 8.76
N ASN A 116 16.70 9.53 9.51
CA ASN A 116 17.32 10.49 10.42
C ASN A 116 18.06 9.81 11.57
N LEU A 117 17.47 8.76 12.18
CA LEU A 117 18.14 7.96 13.21
C LEU A 117 19.43 7.31 12.68
N ASN A 118 19.42 6.80 11.44
CA ASN A 118 20.61 6.18 10.85
C ASN A 118 21.71 7.21 10.53
N ASN A 119 21.35 8.45 10.20
CA ASN A 119 22.31 9.52 9.95
C ASN A 119 22.94 10.05 11.24
N GLU A 120 22.19 10.09 12.35
CA GLU A 120 22.72 10.49 13.67
C GLU A 120 23.67 9.45 14.27
N VAL A 121 23.48 8.16 13.98
CA VAL A 121 24.37 7.08 14.45
C VAL A 121 25.65 6.98 13.61
N ALA A 122 25.67 7.58 12.42
CA ALA A 122 26.83 7.56 11.51
C ALA A 122 27.82 8.74 11.72
N LEU A 123 27.54 9.64 12.67
CA LEU A 123 28.38 10.78 13.08
C LEU A 123 29.03 10.49 14.44
#